data_AF-A0A1N7MCN3-F1
#
_entry.id   AF-A0A1N7MCN3-F1
#
_cell.length_a   1.000
_cell.length_b   1.000
_cell.length_c   1.000
_cell.angle_alpha   90.00
_cell.angle_beta   90.00
_cell.angle_gamma   90.00
#
_symmetry.space_group_name_H-M   'P 1'
#
loop_
_entity.id
_entity.type
_entity.pdbx_description
1 polymer ?
#
loop_
_entity_poly.entity_id
_entity_poly.type
_entity_poly.pdbx_seq_one_letter_code
_entity_poly.pdbx_strand_id
1 'polypeptide(L)'
;MSYSVVTIVNSTSFNAKGHVNYVSVFCSDDDYSVTTGATWSASSRGICLLKDISAEVTTPQGVIKAKSFHDSIGTSDSRFAIIQTGPLVFEVTKIVTLAKSELPENYTEPTLQQN
;
A
#
# COMPACT_ATOMS: atom_id res chain seq x y z
N MET A 1 -5.23 -8.44 -20.69
CA MET A 1 -4.45 -7.60 -19.75
C MET A 1 -4.98 -7.85 -18.36
N SER A 2 -4.11 -8.07 -17.39
CA SER A 2 -4.48 -8.21 -15.97
C SER A 2 -3.69 -7.19 -15.17
N TYR A 3 -4.31 -6.67 -14.13
CA TYR A 3 -3.64 -5.78 -13.21
C TYR A 3 -2.68 -6.59 -12.31
N SER A 4 -1.49 -6.05 -11.97
CA SER A 4 -0.48 -6.73 -11.13
C SER A 4 -1.00 -7.13 -9.74
N VAL A 5 -0.68 -8.30 -9.20
CA VAL A 5 -1.21 -8.73 -7.89
C VAL A 5 -1.00 -7.71 -6.76
N VAL A 6 -1.97 -7.60 -5.85
CA VAL A 6 -1.85 -6.73 -4.67
C VAL A 6 -0.79 -7.29 -3.73
N THR A 7 0.12 -6.43 -3.28
CA THR A 7 1.15 -6.76 -2.28
C THR A 7 1.06 -5.77 -1.14
N ILE A 8 1.12 -6.27 0.09
CA ILE A 8 1.04 -5.48 1.31
C ILE A 8 2.26 -5.79 2.16
N VAL A 9 3.11 -4.79 2.34
CA VAL A 9 4.29 -4.88 3.22
C VAL A 9 3.89 -4.45 4.63
N ASN A 10 4.25 -5.24 5.63
CA ASN A 10 4.10 -4.84 7.02
C ASN A 10 5.38 -4.19 7.52
N SER A 11 5.42 -2.86 7.49
CA SER A 11 6.56 -2.07 7.97
C SER A 11 6.47 -1.72 9.45
N THR A 12 5.52 -2.30 10.18
CA THR A 12 5.37 -2.12 11.63
C THR A 12 6.14 -3.20 12.39
N SER A 13 6.41 -2.96 13.67
CA SER A 13 7.03 -3.95 14.56
C SER A 13 6.05 -5.03 15.06
N PHE A 14 4.82 -5.06 14.54
CA PHE A 14 3.72 -5.88 15.05
C PHE A 14 3.10 -6.70 13.92
N ASN A 15 2.39 -7.77 14.26
CA ASN A 15 1.65 -8.54 13.26
C ASN A 15 0.38 -7.79 12.86
N ALA A 16 -0.01 -7.90 11.60
CA ALA A 16 -1.19 -7.26 11.07
C ALA A 16 -2.05 -8.23 10.27
N LYS A 17 -3.36 -7.98 10.25
CA LYS A 17 -4.33 -8.67 9.41
C LYS A 17 -5.32 -7.67 8.84
N GLY A 18 -6.04 -8.03 7.79
CA GLY A 18 -6.99 -7.10 7.20
C GLY A 18 -7.71 -7.69 6.00
N HIS A 19 -8.39 -6.81 5.29
CA HIS A 19 -9.23 -7.17 4.15
C HIS A 19 -8.96 -6.24 2.97
N VAL A 20 -8.87 -6.82 1.78
CA VAL A 20 -8.66 -6.17 0.49
C VAL A 20 -9.96 -6.24 -0.29
N ASN A 21 -10.63 -5.11 -0.45
CA ASN A 21 -11.87 -5.01 -1.21
C ASN A 21 -11.63 -4.55 -2.64
N TYR A 22 -12.32 -5.17 -3.59
CA TYR A 22 -12.34 -4.77 -4.99
C TYR A 22 -13.65 -4.06 -5.36
N VAL A 23 -13.65 -3.31 -6.47
CA VAL A 23 -14.80 -2.46 -6.85
C VAL A 23 -16.02 -3.26 -7.31
N SER A 24 -15.80 -4.38 -8.02
CA SER A 24 -16.86 -5.12 -8.71
C SER A 24 -17.33 -6.32 -7.89
N VAL A 25 -18.63 -6.58 -7.88
CA VAL A 25 -19.24 -7.76 -7.25
C VAL A 25 -18.81 -9.10 -7.87
N PHE A 26 -18.23 -9.06 -9.07
CA PHE A 26 -17.65 -10.24 -9.72
C PHE A 26 -16.21 -10.53 -9.26
N CYS A 27 -15.65 -9.66 -8.42
CA CYS A 27 -14.34 -9.84 -7.83
C CYS A 27 -14.48 -10.46 -6.44
N SER A 28 -13.61 -11.42 -6.12
CA SER A 28 -13.51 -11.94 -4.76
C SER A 28 -12.56 -11.06 -3.99
N ASP A 29 -13.01 -10.55 -2.86
CA ASP A 29 -12.17 -9.85 -1.90
C ASP A 29 -11.20 -10.83 -1.22
N ASP A 30 -10.08 -10.33 -0.73
CA ASP A 30 -9.04 -11.13 -0.08
C ASP A 30 -8.92 -10.78 1.41
N ASP A 31 -8.93 -11.79 2.27
CA ASP A 31 -8.43 -11.67 3.64
C ASP A 31 -6.92 -11.92 3.67
N TYR A 32 -6.21 -11.16 4.52
CA TYR A 32 -4.77 -11.34 4.67
C TYR A 32 -4.31 -11.28 6.13
N SER A 33 -3.18 -11.92 6.36
CA SER A 33 -2.40 -11.82 7.60
C SER A 33 -0.92 -11.76 7.22
N VAL A 34 -0.19 -10.84 7.86
CA VAL A 34 1.20 -10.55 7.54
C VAL A 34 1.98 -10.29 8.83
N THR A 35 3.05 -11.05 9.03
CA THR A 35 3.93 -10.88 10.19
C THR A 35 4.78 -9.63 10.06
N THR A 36 5.32 -9.16 11.18
CA THR A 36 6.26 -8.03 11.22
C THR A 36 7.38 -8.18 10.18
N GLY A 37 7.64 -7.13 9.40
CA GLY A 37 8.67 -7.08 8.35
C GLY A 37 8.42 -7.95 7.12
N ALA A 38 7.30 -8.69 7.06
CA ALA A 38 6.97 -9.55 5.94
C ALA A 38 6.09 -8.85 4.90
N THR A 39 5.97 -9.49 3.74
CA THR A 39 5.09 -9.05 2.65
C THR A 39 4.07 -10.14 2.38
N TRP A 40 2.80 -9.77 2.37
CA TRP A 40 1.72 -10.60 1.85
C TRP A 40 1.47 -10.26 0.38
N SER A 41 1.08 -11.25 -0.41
CA SER A 41 0.69 -11.08 -1.81
C SER A 41 -0.62 -11.81 -2.08
N ALA A 42 -1.55 -11.14 -2.75
CA ALA A 42 -2.78 -11.74 -3.23
C ALA A 42 -2.46 -12.83 -4.25
N SER A 43 -3.30 -13.88 -4.29
CA SER A 43 -3.13 -14.97 -5.24
C SER A 43 -3.41 -14.53 -6.68
N SER A 44 -4.40 -13.66 -6.89
CA SER A 44 -4.76 -13.05 -8.16
C SER A 44 -5.69 -11.87 -7.94
N ARG A 45 -5.64 -10.87 -8.82
CA ARG A 45 -6.71 -9.86 -8.94
C ARG A 45 -7.37 -9.79 -10.32
N GLY A 46 -6.81 -10.46 -11.32
CA GLY A 46 -7.30 -10.38 -12.70
C GLY A 46 -7.49 -8.93 -13.19
N ILE A 47 -8.73 -8.56 -13.53
CA ILE A 47 -9.13 -7.22 -13.99
C ILE A 47 -9.84 -6.40 -12.89
N CYS A 48 -9.74 -6.82 -11.64
CA CYS A 48 -10.40 -6.17 -10.52
C CYS A 48 -9.60 -4.96 -10.04
N LEU A 49 -10.25 -3.80 -10.07
CA LEU A 49 -9.72 -2.58 -9.45
C LEU A 49 -9.84 -2.70 -7.94
N LEU A 50 -8.76 -2.33 -7.25
CA LEU A 50 -8.72 -2.29 -5.79
C LEU A 50 -9.51 -1.07 -5.32
N LYS A 51 -10.40 -1.24 -4.36
CA LYS A 51 -11.22 -0.17 -3.78
C LYS A 51 -10.74 0.26 -2.39
N ASP A 52 -10.50 -0.69 -1.51
CA ASP A 52 -10.22 -0.42 -0.11
C ASP A 52 -9.28 -1.48 0.47
N ILE A 53 -8.37 -1.07 1.36
CA ILE A 53 -7.55 -1.97 2.16
C ILE A 53 -7.67 -1.56 3.61
N SER A 54 -8.22 -2.45 4.42
CA SER A 54 -8.29 -2.33 5.87
C SER A 54 -7.14 -3.07 6.54
N ALA A 55 -6.72 -2.61 7.72
CA ALA A 55 -5.74 -3.32 8.54
C ALA A 55 -6.01 -3.17 10.03
N GLU A 56 -5.73 -4.24 10.77
CA GLU A 56 -5.73 -4.33 12.22
C GLU A 56 -4.36 -4.81 12.69
N VAL A 57 -3.72 -4.04 13.57
CA VAL A 57 -2.37 -4.31 14.07
C VAL A 57 -2.47 -4.85 15.50
N THR A 58 -1.90 -6.03 15.74
CA THR A 58 -1.93 -6.68 17.06
C THR A 58 -0.72 -6.26 17.88
N THR A 59 -0.95 -5.39 18.85
CA THR A 59 0.08 -4.86 19.76
C THR A 59 -0.04 -5.48 21.16
N PRO A 60 0.97 -5.35 22.04
CA PRO A 60 0.83 -5.74 23.44
C PRO A 60 -0.29 -5.02 24.21
N GLN A 61 -0.74 -3.86 23.72
CA GLN A 61 -1.82 -3.06 24.31
C GLN A 61 -3.19 -3.41 23.73
N GLY A 62 -3.25 -4.35 22.77
CA GLY A 62 -4.46 -4.81 22.11
C GLY A 62 -4.41 -4.65 20.59
N VAL A 63 -5.53 -4.95 19.96
CA VAL A 63 -5.70 -4.82 18.51
C VAL A 63 -6.11 -3.38 18.18
N ILE A 64 -5.31 -2.71 17.35
CA ILE A 64 -5.54 -1.34 16.92
C ILE A 64 -5.93 -1.33 15.44
N LYS A 65 -7.04 -0.67 15.10
CA LYS A 65 -7.44 -0.45 13.72
C LYS A 65 -6.56 0.62 13.08
N ALA A 66 -5.90 0.28 11.98
CA ALA A 66 -5.18 1.25 11.17
C ALA A 66 -6.17 2.09 10.35
N LYS A 67 -5.76 3.29 9.96
CA LYS A 67 -6.46 4.06 8.94
C LYS A 67 -6.37 3.31 7.60
N SER A 68 -7.52 2.91 7.06
CA SER A 68 -7.61 2.21 5.79
C SER A 68 -7.17 3.08 4.61
N PHE A 69 -6.64 2.43 3.58
CA PHE A 69 -6.53 3.03 2.25
C PHE A 69 -7.89 2.89 1.55
N HIS A 70 -8.35 3.96 0.90
CA HIS A 70 -9.62 3.98 0.18
C HIS A 70 -9.51 4.78 -1.12
N ASP A 71 -10.05 4.23 -2.20
CA ASP A 71 -10.22 4.88 -3.50
C ASP A 71 -11.67 4.69 -3.98
N SER A 72 -12.35 5.81 -4.28
CA SER A 72 -13.77 5.82 -4.63
C SER A 72 -14.07 5.25 -6.02
N ILE A 73 -13.11 5.32 -6.95
CA ILE A 73 -13.23 4.78 -8.31
C ILE A 73 -12.44 3.48 -8.49
N GLY A 74 -11.55 3.22 -7.53
CA GLY A 74 -10.64 2.09 -7.50
C GLY A 74 -9.36 2.36 -8.27
N THR A 75 -8.30 1.66 -7.89
CA THR A 75 -6.95 1.89 -8.39
C THR A 75 -6.34 0.66 -9.05
N SER A 76 -5.51 0.91 -10.06
CA SER A 76 -4.59 -0.07 -10.65
C SER A 76 -3.29 -0.21 -9.84
N ASP A 77 -3.07 0.63 -8.83
CA ASP A 77 -1.99 0.47 -7.88
C ASP A 77 -2.08 -0.91 -7.22
N SER A 78 -0.92 -1.49 -6.94
CA SER A 78 -0.81 -2.87 -6.45
C SER A 78 0.10 -3.00 -5.24
N ARG A 79 0.81 -1.94 -4.85
CA ARG A 79 1.81 -2.00 -3.79
C ARG A 79 1.42 -1.08 -2.65
N PHE A 80 1.27 -1.68 -1.47
CA PHE A 80 0.83 -0.99 -0.27
C PHE A 80 1.73 -1.37 0.91
N ALA A 81 1.73 -0.52 1.92
CA ALA A 81 2.42 -0.77 3.18
C ALA A 81 1.52 -0.40 4.35
N ILE A 82 1.61 -1.20 5.42
CA ILE A 82 1.10 -0.84 6.74
C ILE A 82 2.26 -0.15 7.46
N ILE A 83 2.04 1.11 7.86
CA ILE A 83 3.05 1.94 8.52
C ILE A 83 2.56 2.40 9.88
N GLN A 84 3.50 2.73 10.76
CA GLN A 84 3.22 3.40 12.02
C GLN A 84 3.56 4.88 11.87
N THR A 85 2.59 5.76 12.09
CA THR A 85 2.74 7.22 11.96
C THR A 85 2.84 7.92 13.33
N GLY A 86 2.55 7.21 14.42
CA GLY A 86 2.69 7.69 15.79
C GLY A 86 2.57 6.56 16.80
N PRO A 87 2.66 6.85 18.12
CA PRO A 87 2.45 5.85 19.16
C PRO A 87 1.07 5.20 19.03
N LEU A 88 1.02 3.90 18.70
CA LEU A 88 -0.23 3.17 18.40
C LEU A 88 -1.10 3.79 17.30
N VAL A 89 -0.52 4.57 16.38
CA VAL A 89 -1.24 5.10 15.23
C VAL A 89 -0.67 4.45 13.97
N PHE A 90 -1.55 3.77 13.23
CA PHE A 90 -1.18 2.99 12.05
C PHE A 90 -2.01 3.42 10.84
N GLU A 91 -1.45 3.27 9.64
CA GLU A 91 -2.09 3.62 8.38
C GLU A 91 -1.67 2.65 7.28
N VAL A 92 -2.60 2.35 6.37
CA VAL A 92 -2.30 1.68 5.10
C VAL A 92 -2.05 2.76 4.06
N THR A 93 -0.88 2.71 3.41
CA THR A 93 -0.48 3.69 2.39
C THR A 93 -0.02 3.02 1.11
N LYS A 94 -0.16 3.73 -0.01
CA LYS A 94 0.39 3.31 -1.30
C LYS A 94 1.92 3.47 -1.30
N ILE A 95 2.62 2.47 -1.83
CA ILE A 95 4.04 2.59 -2.15
C ILE A 95 4.19 3.19 -3.55
N VAL A 96 4.67 4.43 -3.61
CA VAL A 96 5.05 5.07 -4.88
C VAL A 96 6.52 4.81 -5.13
N THR A 97 6.83 4.08 -6.19
CA THR A 97 8.20 4.08 -6.72
C THR A 97 8.27 5.25 -7.69
N LEU A 98 8.97 6.32 -7.32
CA LEU A 98 9.43 7.28 -8.31
C LEU A 98 10.43 6.51 -9.16
N ALA A 99 9.97 5.96 -10.29
CA ALA A 99 10.90 5.68 -11.37
C ALA A 99 11.63 7.01 -11.56
N LYS A 100 12.93 7.00 -11.25
CA LYS A 100 13.87 8.12 -11.46
C LYS A 100 13.37 8.86 -12.68
N SER A 101 12.80 10.06 -12.49
CA SER A 101 12.40 10.89 -13.61
C SER A 101 13.64 10.94 -14.49
N GLU A 102 13.58 10.33 -15.66
CA GLU A 102 14.59 10.57 -16.67
C GLU A 102 14.53 12.08 -16.86
N LEU A 103 15.50 12.77 -16.26
CA LEU A 103 15.72 14.17 -16.55
C LEU A 103 15.77 14.21 -18.08
N PRO A 104 15.03 15.09 -18.75
CA PRO A 104 15.17 15.21 -20.19
C PRO A 104 16.67 15.33 -20.49
N GLU A 105 17.16 14.70 -21.56
CA GLU A 105 18.60 14.74 -21.91
C GLU A 105 19.16 16.17 -22.01
N ASN A 106 18.28 17.17 -22.06
CA ASN A 106 18.58 18.60 -22.07
C ASN A 106 18.36 19.31 -20.72
N TYR A 107 18.34 18.60 -19.59
CA TYR A 107 18.35 19.25 -18.29
C TYR A 107 19.74 19.85 -18.04
N THR A 108 19.84 21.17 -18.15
CA THR A 108 21.00 21.93 -17.66
C THR A 108 20.69 22.42 -16.27
N GLU A 109 21.45 21.97 -15.27
CA GLU A 109 21.34 22.47 -13.90
C GLU A 109 21.68 23.97 -13.88
N PRO A 110 20.82 24.84 -13.33
CA PRO A 110 21.16 26.25 -13.18
C PRO A 110 22.27 26.35 -12.14
N THR A 111 23.50 26.60 -12.60
CA THR A 111 24.63 26.93 -11.73
C THR A 111 24.22 28.10 -10.83
N LEU A 112 24.20 27.88 -9.53
CA LEU A 112 24.14 28.94 -8.53
C LEU A 112 25.30 29.90 -8.81
N GLN A 113 25.02 31.01 -9.48
CA GLN A 113 25.95 32.13 -9.49
C GLN A 113 26.00 32.67 -8.07
N GLN A 114 27.04 32.26 -7.34
CA GLN A 114 27.53 33.04 -6.22
C GLN A 114 28.10 34.34 -6.80
N ASN A 115 27.43 35.44 -6.55
CA ASN A 115 28.06 36.76 -6.46
C ASN A 115 27.30 37.60 -5.44
#